data_AF-A0A523QS07-F1
#
_entry.id   AF-A0A523QS07-F1
#
_cell.length_a   1.000
_cell.length_b   1.000
_cell.length_c   1.000
_cell.angle_alpha   90.00
_cell.angle_beta   90.00
_cell.angle_gamma   90.00
#
_symmetry.space_group_name_H-M   'P 1'
#
loop_
_entity.id
_entity.type
_entity.pdbx_description
1 polymer ?
#
loop_
_entity_poly.entity_id
_entity_poly.type
_entity_poly.pdbx_seq_one_letter_code
_entity_poly.pdbx_strand_id
1 'polypeptide(L)' 'MRQPRTQHPSIKSIPGPDDITRVEIPNGVVILARPNFNSPSVTISGYLEVGSLFDSDEKLGLAGFTASA' A
#
# COMPACT_ATOMS: atom_id res chain seq x y z
N MET A 1 18.43 6.64 -41.95
CA MET A 1 18.55 7.06 -40.54
C MET A 1 17.61 6.21 -39.69
N ARG A 2 18.13 5.38 -38.78
CA ARG A 2 17.32 4.50 -37.92
C ARG A 2 16.88 5.31 -36.70
N GLN A 3 15.57 5.36 -36.43
CA GLN A 3 15.04 5.97 -35.21
C GLN A 3 15.52 5.20 -33.97
N PRO A 4 15.80 5.87 -32.84
CA PRO A 4 16.15 5.20 -31.58
C PRO A 4 14.93 4.45 -31.04
N ARG A 5 15.11 3.18 -30.67
CA ARG A 5 14.07 2.39 -29.98
C ARG A 5 13.75 3.05 -28.64
N THR A 6 12.52 3.50 -28.47
CA THR A 6 11.96 3.83 -27.15
C THR A 6 11.95 2.56 -26.30
N GLN A 7 12.84 2.50 -25.30
CA GLN A 7 12.84 1.40 -24.33
C GLN A 7 11.56 1.47 -23.51
N HIS A 8 10.70 0.46 -23.67
CA HIS A 8 9.58 0.26 -22.74
C HIS A 8 10.16 -0.20 -21.40
N PRO A 9 9.72 0.35 -20.26
CA PRO A 9 10.19 -0.12 -18.96
C PRO A 9 9.91 -1.63 -18.83
N SER A 10 10.95 -2.39 -18.51
CA SER A 10 10.83 -3.81 -18.21
C SER A 10 9.90 -3.99 -17.01
N ILE A 11 8.90 -4.88 -17.13
CA ILE A 11 7.91 -5.20 -16.07
C ILE A 11 8.60 -5.51 -14.73
N LYS A 12 9.84 -6.04 -14.79
CA LYS A 12 10.67 -6.36 -13.61
C LYS A 12 11.05 -5.14 -12.76
N SER A 13 10.90 -3.92 -13.26
CA SER A 13 11.19 -2.71 -12.48
C SER A 13 10.03 -2.28 -11.58
N ILE A 14 8.84 -2.88 -11.73
CA ILE A 14 7.65 -2.55 -10.95
C ILE A 14 7.50 -3.63 -9.86
N PRO A 15 7.34 -3.24 -8.58
CA PRO A 15 7.06 -4.21 -7.51
C PRO A 15 5.82 -5.04 -7.82
N GLY A 16 5.85 -6.32 -7.50
CA GLY A 16 4.80 -7.25 -7.89
C GLY A 16 4.77 -8.52 -7.04
N PRO A 17 3.86 -9.46 -7.35
CA PRO A 17 3.69 -10.70 -6.59
C PRO A 17 4.98 -11.55 -6.50
N ASP A 18 5.89 -11.40 -7.47
CA ASP A 18 7.16 -12.11 -7.51
C ASP A 18 8.17 -11.60 -6.45
N ASP A 19 8.03 -10.35 -5.95
CA ASP A 19 8.96 -9.74 -4.99
C ASP A 19 8.32 -9.18 -3.71
N ILE A 20 6.98 -9.21 -3.61
CA ILE A 20 6.22 -8.83 -2.43
C ILE A 20 5.69 -10.09 -1.73
N THR A 21 6.08 -10.27 -0.48
CA THR A 21 5.47 -11.28 0.40
C THR A 21 4.07 -10.83 0.79
N ARG A 22 3.07 -11.69 0.56
CA ARG A 22 1.68 -11.48 0.98
C ARG A 22 1.26 -12.57 1.96
N VAL A 23 0.77 -12.17 3.12
CA VAL A 23 0.23 -13.10 4.14
C VAL A 23 -1.08 -12.56 4.67
N GLU A 24 -2.11 -13.40 4.70
CA GLU A 24 -3.33 -13.13 5.46
C GLU A 24 -3.23 -13.85 6.81
N ILE A 25 -3.41 -13.11 7.91
CA ILE A 25 -3.34 -13.66 9.27
C ILE A 25 -4.75 -14.05 9.76
N PRO A 26 -4.91 -14.85 10.84
CA PRO A 26 -6.20 -15.44 11.21
C PRO A 26 -7.36 -14.48 11.48
N ASN A 27 -7.08 -13.19 11.71
CA ASN A 27 -8.10 -12.15 11.90
C ASN A 27 -8.48 -11.43 10.58
N GLY A 28 -8.00 -11.89 9.43
CA GLY A 28 -8.31 -11.35 8.10
C GLY A 28 -7.43 -10.17 7.65
N VAL A 29 -6.48 -9.72 8.47
CA VAL A 29 -5.55 -8.65 8.04
C VAL A 29 -4.57 -9.20 7.00
N VAL A 30 -4.37 -8.42 5.94
CA VAL A 30 -3.41 -8.71 4.87
C VAL A 30 -2.13 -7.91 5.10
N ILE A 31 -1.01 -8.62 5.22
CA ILE A 31 0.33 -8.05 5.31
C ILE A 31 0.99 -8.13 3.93
N LEU A 32 1.55 -7.00 3.48
CA LEU A 32 2.41 -6.91 2.31
C LEU A 32 3.80 -6.46 2.76
N ALA A 33 4.83 -7.27 2.49
CA ALA A 33 6.20 -6.99 2.89
C ALA A 33 7.17 -7.15 1.72
N ARG A 34 8.05 -6.16 1.55
CA ARG A 34 9.10 -6.18 0.53
C ARG A 34 10.42 -5.76 1.14
N PRO A 35 11.49 -6.57 1.05
CA PRO A 35 12.80 -6.17 1.56
C PRO A 35 13.39 -5.04 0.71
N ASN A 36 14.02 -4.07 1.37
CA ASN A 36 14.78 -3.01 0.72
C ASN A 36 16.14 -2.83 1.38
N PHE A 37 17.14 -3.60 0.93
CA PHE A 37 18.51 -3.55 1.47
C PHE A 37 19.29 -2.28 1.11
N ASN A 38 18.73 -1.42 0.25
CA ASN A 38 19.33 -0.12 -0.07
C ASN A 38 19.09 0.94 1.01
N SER A 39 18.29 0.62 2.04
CA SER A 39 17.96 1.50 3.15
C SER A 39 18.09 0.76 4.48
N PRO A 40 18.70 1.35 5.52
CA PRO A 40 18.70 0.78 6.86
C PRO A 40 17.38 1.01 7.62
N SER A 41 16.45 1.79 7.07
CA SER A 41 15.16 2.11 7.69
C SER A 41 14.05 1.15 7.28
N VAL A 42 13.08 0.95 8.16
CA VAL A 42 11.84 0.21 7.89
C VAL A 42 10.66 1.19 7.88
N THR A 43 9.85 1.13 6.83
CA THR A 43 8.58 1.87 6.74
C THR A 43 7.42 0.90 6.93
N ILE A 44 6.48 1.26 7.80
CA ILE A 44 5.24 0.52 8.03
C ILE A 44 4.08 1.46 7.70
N SER A 45 3.14 0.98 6.90
CA SER A 45 1.92 1.72 6.56
C SER A 45 0.72 0.79 6.65
N GLY A 46 -0.35 1.28 7.28
CA GLY A 46 -1.62 0.58 7.36
C GLY A 46 -2.66 1.28 6.52
N TYR A 47 -3.49 0.51 5.84
CA TYR A 47 -4.65 1.00 5.10
C TYR A 47 -5.89 0.32 5.67
N LEU A 48 -6.92 1.11 5.91
CA LEU A 48 -8.19 0.62 6.41
C LEU A 48 -9.29 1.21 5.53
N GLU A 49 -10.23 0.37 5.10
CA GLU A 49 -11.40 0.79 4.31
C GLU A 49 -12.44 1.45 5.23
N VAL A 50 -12.11 2.63 5.74
CA VAL A 50 -12.95 3.46 6.60
C VAL A 50 -12.86 4.92 6.17
N GLY A 51 -13.75 5.75 6.69
CA GLY A 51 -13.79 7.18 6.40
C GLY A 51 -15.14 7.78 6.76
N SER A 52 -15.29 9.09 6.57
CA SER A 52 -16.52 9.82 6.91
C SER A 52 -17.75 9.34 6.14
N LEU A 53 -17.56 8.70 4.98
CA LEU A 53 -18.65 8.05 4.24
C LEU A 53 -19.34 6.94 5.05
N PHE A 54 -18.62 6.34 6.00
CA PHE A 54 -19.13 5.27 6.87
C PHE A 54 -19.59 5.80 8.23
N ASP A 55 -19.54 7.12 8.48
CA ASP A 55 -20.10 7.70 9.69
C ASP A 55 -21.63 7.67 9.61
N SER A 56 -22.28 7.12 10.64
CA SER A 56 -23.72 7.26 10.83
C SER A 56 -24.10 8.68 11.27
N ASP A 57 -25.35 9.08 11.09
CA ASP A 57 -25.86 10.41 11.49
C ASP A 57 -25.54 10.78 12.95
N GLU A 58 -25.63 9.80 13.86
CA GLU A 58 -25.35 10.01 15.29
C GLU A 58 -23.84 10.07 15.64
N LYS A 59 -22.95 9.77 14.67
CA LYS A 59 -21.48 9.69 14.84
C LYS A 59 -20.72 10.47 13.76
N LEU A 60 -21.34 11.50 13.19
CA LEU A 60 -20.70 12.32 12.16
C LEU A 60 -19.35 12.87 12.63
N GLY A 61 -18.33 12.68 11.80
CA GLY A 61 -16.97 13.14 12.07
C GLY A 61 -16.13 12.17 12.90
N LEU A 62 -16.66 11.01 13.31
CA LEU A 62 -15.93 10.03 14.11
C LEU A 62 -14.67 9.53 13.39
N ALA A 63 -14.78 9.11 12.13
CA ALA A 63 -13.63 8.62 11.39
C ALA A 63 -12.50 9.66 11.29
N GLY A 64 -12.85 10.92 11.01
CA GLY A 64 -11.89 12.02 10.94
C GLY A 64 -11.28 12.36 12.30
N PHE A 65 -12.11 12.40 13.35
CA PHE A 65 -11.66 12.63 14.72
C PHE A 65 -10.65 11.56 15.16
N THR A 66 -10.96 10.28 14.95
CA THR A 66 -10.07 9.16 15.28
C THR A 66 -8.76 9.21 14.49
N ALA A 67 -8.79 9.58 13.21
CA ALA A 67 -7.57 9.69 12.40
C ALA A 67 -6.67 10.88 12.77
N SER A 68 -7.21 11.88 13.48
CA SER A 68 -6.48 13.08 13.89
C SER A 68 -5.79 12.98 15.26
N ALA A 69 -6.09 11.93 16.02
CA ALA A 69 -5.53 11.66 17.35
C ALA A 69 -4.22 10.87 17.28
#